data_AF-A0A956EX43-F1
#
_entry.id   AF-A0A956EX43-F1
#
_cell.length_a   1.000
_cell.length_b   1.000
_cell.length_c   1.000
_cell.angle_alpha   90.00
_cell.angle_beta   90.00
_cell.angle_gamma   90.00
#
_symmetry.space_group_name_H-M   'P 1'
#
loop_
_entity.id
_entity.type
_entity.pdbx_description
1 polymer ?
#
loop_
_entity_poly.entity_id
_entity_poly.type
_entity_poly.pdbx_seq_one_letter_code
_entity_poly.pdbx_strand_id
1 'polypeptide(L)' 'MLSRLVPTMKADGALIQFEFDPTLPIAKQAEQVLAAIADGKLSAESGKVIIDAIHQLGDIRATEELEARLVALESKSQG' A
#
# COMPACT_ATOMS: atom_id res chain seq x y z
N MET A 1 1.62 34.96 35.21
CA MET A 1 1.51 34.51 33.81
C MET A 1 1.09 33.04 33.83
N LEU A 2 -0.14 32.71 33.42
CA LEU A 2 -0.57 31.31 33.32
C LEU A 2 -0.19 30.77 31.94
N SER A 3 0.91 30.02 31.88
CA SER A 3 1.32 29.27 30.69
C SER A 3 0.30 28.16 30.43
N ARG A 4 -0.51 28.34 29.38
CA ARG A 4 -1.41 27.30 28.88
C ARG A 4 -0.56 26.24 28.16
N LEU A 5 -0.11 25.22 28.88
CA LEU A 5 0.37 23.98 28.24
C LEU A 5 -0.83 23.37 27.53
N VAL A 6 -0.95 23.61 26.23
CA VAL A 6 -1.88 22.86 25.39
C VAL A 6 -1.22 21.49 25.18
N PRO A 7 -1.80 20.38 25.68
CA PRO A 7 -1.26 19.07 25.37
C PRO A 7 -1.28 18.90 23.86
N THR A 8 -0.15 18.49 23.27
CA THR A 8 -0.13 17.99 21.90
C THR A 8 -1.06 16.78 21.87
N MET A 9 -2.24 16.95 21.28
CA MET A 9 -3.15 15.84 20.96
C MET A 9 -2.32 14.84 20.16
N LYS A 10 -1.91 13.74 20.79
CA LYS A 10 -1.34 12.60 20.09
C LYS A 10 -2.44 12.16 19.11
N ALA A 11 -2.07 11.99 17.84
CA ALA A 11 -3.00 11.52 16.82
C ALA A 11 -3.76 10.34 17.39
N ASP A 12 -5.06 10.53 17.60
CA ASP A 12 -5.92 9.50 18.16
C ASP A 12 -5.81 8.30 17.22
N GLY A 13 -5.31 7.18 17.74
CA GLY A 13 -4.95 5.98 16.99
C GLY A 13 -6.17 5.20 16.51
N ALA A 14 -7.16 5.91 15.97
CA ALA A 14 -8.37 5.33 15.44
C ALA A 14 -8.00 4.37 14.30
N LEU A 15 -8.44 3.12 14.45
CA LEU A 15 -8.30 2.12 13.40
C LEU A 15 -9.09 2.57 12.18
N ILE A 16 -8.43 2.57 11.03
CA ILE A 16 -8.99 3.02 9.77
C ILE A 16 -9.72 1.83 9.12
N GLN A 17 -11.00 1.99 8.81
CA GLN A 17 -11.80 0.98 8.10
C GLN A 17 -12.13 1.47 6.69
N PHE A 18 -11.70 0.69 5.69
CA PHE A 18 -12.10 0.85 4.30
C PHE A 18 -12.13 -0.53 3.62
N GLU A 19 -12.87 -0.63 2.52
CA GLU A 19 -12.93 -1.86 1.73
C GLU A 19 -11.67 -2.00 0.87
N PHE A 20 -11.02 -3.16 0.96
CA PHE A 20 -9.79 -3.43 0.26
C PHE A 20 -9.72 -4.91 -0.14
N ASP A 21 -9.44 -5.18 -1.41
CA ASP A 21 -9.25 -6.53 -1.93
C ASP A 21 -7.81 -6.71 -2.44
N PRO A 22 -6.91 -7.37 -1.68
CA PRO A 22 -5.51 -7.57 -2.04
C PRO A 22 -5.30 -8.59 -3.17
N THR A 23 -6.37 -9.27 -3.59
CA THR A 23 -6.31 -10.27 -4.67
C THR A 23 -6.49 -9.65 -6.05
N LEU A 24 -6.98 -8.42 -6.13
CA LEU A 24 -7.14 -7.68 -7.38
C LEU A 24 -5.77 -7.32 -7.99
N PRO A 25 -5.72 -6.98 -9.30
CA PRO A 25 -4.53 -6.37 -9.89
C PRO A 25 -4.11 -5.12 -9.12
N ILE A 26 -2.80 -4.87 -9.00
CA ILE A 26 -2.21 -3.77 -8.19
C ILE A 26 -2.79 -2.41 -8.55
N ALA A 27 -3.02 -2.14 -9.84
CA ALA A 27 -3.66 -0.91 -10.29
C ALA A 27 -5.08 -0.74 -9.70
N LYS A 28 -5.87 -1.83 -9.62
CA LYS A 28 -7.21 -1.83 -9.02
C LYS A 28 -7.17 -1.67 -7.51
N GLN A 29 -6.15 -2.21 -6.85
CA GLN A 29 -5.93 -1.96 -5.42
C GLN A 29 -5.65 -0.47 -5.16
N ALA A 30 -4.82 0.17 -5.97
CA ALA A 30 -4.55 1.61 -5.85
C ALA A 30 -5.82 2.45 -6.13
N GLU A 31 -6.62 2.08 -7.13
CA GLU A 31 -7.92 2.71 -7.40
C GLU A 31 -8.88 2.60 -6.19
N GLN A 32 -8.93 1.46 -5.49
CA GLN A 32 -9.74 1.30 -4.27
C GLN A 32 -9.30 2.27 -3.17
N VAL A 33 -7.99 2.47 -3.00
CA VAL A 33 -7.46 3.44 -2.02
C VAL A 33 -7.85 4.86 -2.42
N LEU A 34 -7.69 5.23 -3.69
CA LEU A 34 -8.09 6.55 -4.19
C LEU A 34 -9.61 6.80 -4.01
N ALA A 35 -10.44 5.80 -4.27
CA ALA A 35 -11.88 5.89 -4.02
C ALA A 35 -12.20 6.09 -2.53
N ALA A 36 -11.50 5.38 -1.64
CA ALA A 36 -11.68 5.54 -0.20
C ALA A 36 -11.24 6.93 0.31
N ILE A 37 -10.25 7.57 -0.33
CA ILE A 37 -9.90 8.97 -0.06
C ILE A 37 -11.04 9.90 -0.52
N ALA A 38 -11.57 9.68 -1.73
CA ALA A 38 -12.66 10.50 -2.28
C ALA A 38 -13.95 10.41 -1.43
N ASP A 39 -14.23 9.23 -0.87
CA ASP A 39 -15.35 8.97 0.04
C ASP A 39 -15.13 9.54 1.46
N GLY A 40 -13.94 10.07 1.76
CA GLY A 40 -13.59 10.57 3.10
C GLY A 40 -13.34 9.46 4.13
N LYS A 41 -13.22 8.19 3.71
CA LYS A 41 -12.87 7.05 4.58
C LYS A 41 -11.38 7.04 4.92
N LEU A 42 -10.54 7.55 4.02
CA LEU A 42 -9.11 7.72 4.19
C LEU A 42 -8.72 9.20 4.13
N SER A 43 -7.75 9.58 4.97
CA SER A 43 -7.04 10.84 4.76
C SER A 43 -6.09 10.71 3.56
N ALA A 44 -5.77 11.82 2.90
CA ALA A 44 -4.79 11.84 1.82
C ALA A 44 -3.42 11.31 2.25
N GLU A 45 -3.00 11.61 3.50
CA GLU A 45 -1.74 11.15 4.07
C GLU A 45 -1.74 9.62 4.25
N SER A 46 -2.79 9.06 4.87
CA SER A 46 -2.92 7.61 5.04
C SER A 46 -3.01 6.90 3.69
N GLY A 47 -3.76 7.46 2.73
CA GLY A 47 -3.90 6.92 1.39
C GLY A 47 -2.56 6.86 0.64
N LYS A 48 -1.72 7.89 0.76
CA LYS A 48 -0.37 7.89 0.19
C LYS A 48 0.48 6.73 0.74
N VAL A 49 0.53 6.58 2.07
CA VAL A 49 1.30 5.51 2.71
C VAL A 49 0.85 4.12 2.23
N ILE A 50 -0.46 3.92 2.06
CA ILE A 50 -1.02 2.64 1.59
C ILE A 50 -0.66 2.41 0.11
N ILE A 51 -0.75 3.43 -0.75
CA ILE A 51 -0.38 3.32 -2.17
C ILE A 51 1.12 3.00 -2.30
N ASP A 52 1.98 3.63 -1.51
CA ASP A 52 3.41 3.36 -1.50
C ASP A 52 3.69 1.89 -1.08
N ALA A 53 2.98 1.37 -0.08
CA ALA A 53 3.08 -0.03 0.34
C ALA A 53 2.60 -1.00 -0.75
N ILE A 54 1.52 -0.67 -1.46
CA ILE A 54 1.01 -1.43 -2.61
C ILE A 54 2.05 -1.47 -3.74
N HIS A 55 2.73 -0.35 -4.01
CA HIS A 55 3.79 -0.28 -5.00
C HIS A 55 4.97 -1.18 -4.63
N GLN A 56 5.43 -1.13 -3.38
CA GLN A 56 6.49 -2.01 -2.87
C GLN A 56 6.13 -3.50 -3.01
N LEU A 57 4.89 -3.87 -2.72
CA LEU A 57 4.40 -5.24 -2.95
C LEU A 57 4.45 -5.63 -4.43
N GLY A 58 4.17 -4.68 -5.33
CA GLY A 58 4.31 -4.89 -6.77
C GLY A 58 5.72 -5.15 -7.22
N ASP A 59 6.68 -4.39 -6.70
CA ASP A 59 8.10 -4.56 -7.03
C ASP A 59 8.61 -5.94 -6.56
N ILE A 60 8.19 -6.38 -5.37
CA ILE A 60 8.51 -7.71 -4.84
C ILE A 60 7.98 -8.79 -5.78
N ARG A 61 6.69 -8.75 -6.15
CA ARG A 61 6.08 -9.73 -7.05
C ARG A 61 6.71 -9.74 -8.44
N ALA A 62 7.05 -8.57 -8.98
CA ALA A 62 7.71 -8.45 -10.26
C ALA A 62 9.12 -9.08 -10.22
N THR A 63 9.84 -8.89 -9.11
CA THR A 63 11.15 -9.51 -8.89
C THR A 63 11.03 -11.04 -8.85
N GLU A 64 10.09 -11.57 -8.06
CA GLU A 64 9.81 -13.01 -7.98
C GLU A 64 9.43 -13.62 -9.34
N GLU A 65 8.60 -12.92 -10.12
CA GLU A 65 8.21 -13.37 -11.46
C GLU A 65 9.40 -13.41 -12.43
N LEU A 66 10.26 -12.40 -12.39
CA LEU A 66 11.48 -12.36 -13.22
C LEU A 66 12.44 -13.50 -12.85
N GLU A 67 12.65 -13.75 -11.56
CA GLU A 67 13.45 -14.89 -11.08
C GLU A 67 12.90 -16.23 -11.57
N ALA A 68 11.58 -16.44 -11.44
CA ALA A 68 10.93 -17.66 -11.92
C ALA A 68 11.10 -17.86 -13.44
N ARG A 69 10.99 -16.78 -14.22
CA ARG A 69 11.21 -16.82 -15.68
C ARG A 69 12.67 -17.14 -16.03
N LEU A 70 13.65 -16.59 -15.29
CA LEU A 70 15.06 -16.89 -15.48
C LEU A 70 15.37 -18.36 -15.24
N VAL A 71 14.92 -18.92 -14.11
CA VAL A 71 15.10 -20.35 -13.78
C VAL A 71 14.51 -21.25 -14.86
N ALA A 72 13.31 -20.91 -15.36
CA ALA A 72 12.65 -21.67 -16.43
C ALA A 72 13.42 -21.61 -17.76
N LEU A 73 14.09 -20.50 -18.05
CA LEU A 73 14.92 -20.34 -19.25
C LEU A 73 16.26 -21.08 -19.12
N GLU A 74 16.93 -20.97 -17.98
CA GLU A 74 18.17 -21.69 -17.68
C GLU A 74 17.97 -23.21 -17.72
N SER A 75 16.85 -23.69 -17.19
CA SER A 75 16.48 -25.12 -17.25
C SER A 75 16.26 -25.62 -18.69
N LYS A 76 15.83 -24.75 -19.60
CA LYS A 76 15.61 -25.09 -21.01
C LYS A 76 16.88 -25.01 -21.86
N SER A 77 17.87 -24.22 -21.46
CA SER A 77 19.11 -24.07 -22.22
C SER A 77 20.18 -25.10 -21.84
N GLN A 78 20.04 -25.76 -20.70
CA GLN A 78 20.95 -26.81 -20.23
C GLN A 78 20.49 -28.25 -20.53
N GLY A 79 19.36 -28.43 -21.23
CA GLY A 79 18.86 -29.73 -21.72
C GLY A 79 19.00 -29.84 -23.22
#